data_AF-A0AAD8F0X0-F1
#
_entry.id   AF-A0AAD8F0X0-F1
#
_cell.length_a   1.000
_cell.length_b   1.000
_cell.length_c   1.000
_cell.angle_alpha   90.00
_cell.angle_beta   90.00
_cell.angle_gamma   90.00
#
_symmetry.space_group_name_H-M   'P 1'
#
loop_
_entity.id
_entity.type
_entity.pdbx_description
1 polymer ?
#
loop_
_entity_poly.entity_id
_entity_poly.type
_entity_poly.pdbx_seq_one_letter_code
_entity_poly.pdbx_strand_id
1 'polypeptide(L)'
;MSPRLAWTQSKMALGEEGTLSDTHTLKVIRPSNSACPLHVLTAYWTTPPLWPRRLLCENKSFSFSLSRGCWVTLSITALTYFAIMDVFLFARYRVTDLAKDSKAGHPGEKYSPFTHLSVKAVLSDHVRHYVMTPSAEYFNALTGFSSFFTMVTPDVISFVHLVCAFIAGKFISSDKLHDRQLGVLIYFFRTWLDSFDGTVFRSREGVHLQYNSVYSSMGYVIDGLFDTLGGCFLTAGIIFYLYKTCSPNKYTSTLPVYCHEKAACDKLTSGHTVVSKLDCSSYRHLIVQIFGLVLCLAVTGICWDRAVKDFTEVFQIELTSEELSSLQFELSHEPSTLVIFFFWRFLSGQTVITYTQIAIYMDKVLEFLYYMPWVILTVTVPLYVITVIHVQQIKDQLLL
;
A
#
# COMPACT_ATOMS: atom_id res chain seq x y z
N MET A 1 80.75 -27.16 2.65
CA MET A 1 81.09 -26.53 3.96
C MET A 1 80.02 -26.91 4.97
N SER A 2 80.40 -27.57 6.06
CA SER A 2 79.67 -27.51 7.36
C SER A 2 79.88 -26.08 7.96
N PRO A 3 79.26 -25.66 9.10
CA PRO A 3 78.79 -26.52 10.21
C PRO A 3 77.52 -26.15 11.03
N ARG A 4 76.94 -27.19 11.68
CA ARG A 4 76.40 -27.25 13.08
C ARG A 4 75.07 -26.49 13.37
N LEU A 5 74.23 -26.77 14.40
CA LEU A 5 74.06 -27.75 15.52
C LEU A 5 72.57 -27.60 16.04
N ALA A 6 71.90 -28.45 16.85
CA ALA A 6 72.22 -29.71 17.54
C ALA A 6 70.97 -30.59 17.87
N TRP A 7 71.12 -31.91 17.78
CA TRP A 7 70.85 -32.94 18.80
C TRP A 7 69.57 -32.97 19.71
N THR A 8 68.76 -34.01 19.47
CA THR A 8 68.26 -35.05 20.44
C THR A 8 67.23 -34.68 21.55
N GLN A 9 66.45 -35.61 22.13
CA GLN A 9 66.61 -37.09 22.23
C GLN A 9 65.25 -37.84 22.31
N SER A 10 65.25 -39.12 21.92
CA SER A 10 64.14 -40.05 22.11
C SER A 10 64.13 -40.64 23.52
N LYS A 11 62.94 -40.93 24.07
CA LYS A 11 62.76 -42.01 25.06
C LYS A 11 61.38 -42.66 24.95
N MET A 12 61.37 -43.99 24.87
CA MET A 12 60.19 -44.84 24.89
C MET A 12 59.69 -45.08 26.33
N ALA A 13 58.43 -45.53 26.39
CA ALA A 13 57.94 -46.68 27.15
C ALA A 13 56.95 -46.40 28.30
N LEU A 14 55.85 -47.16 28.25
CA LEU A 14 54.91 -47.51 29.34
C LEU A 14 54.14 -46.32 29.96
N GLY A 15 52.81 -46.28 30.03
CA GLY A 15 51.78 -47.28 29.69
C GLY A 15 50.88 -47.52 30.89
N GLU A 16 49.62 -47.08 30.82
CA GLU A 16 48.54 -47.52 31.72
C GLU A 16 47.17 -47.20 31.11
N GLU A 17 46.19 -48.06 31.35
CA GLU A 17 44.81 -47.91 30.86
C GLU A 17 44.03 -46.93 31.76
N GLY A 18 43.23 -46.05 31.17
CA GLY A 18 42.55 -44.98 31.90
C GLY A 18 41.29 -44.46 31.22
N THR A 19 40.23 -45.27 31.27
CA THR A 19 38.80 -44.88 31.20
C THR A 19 38.34 -43.83 30.17
N LEU A 20 37.53 -44.33 29.24
CA LEU A 20 36.52 -43.58 28.48
C LEU A 20 35.78 -42.53 29.34
N SER A 21 35.80 -41.26 28.92
CA SER A 21 34.80 -40.27 29.33
C SER A 21 34.56 -39.25 28.21
N ASP A 22 33.36 -39.28 27.64
CA ASP A 22 32.90 -38.27 26.70
C ASP A 22 32.87 -36.88 27.34
N THR A 23 33.37 -35.87 26.63
CA THR A 23 32.63 -34.61 26.46
C THR A 23 33.23 -33.78 25.31
N HIS A 24 32.55 -33.78 24.17
CA HIS A 24 32.79 -32.76 23.14
C HIS A 24 32.39 -31.38 23.67
N THR A 25 33.36 -30.61 24.18
CA THR A 25 33.16 -29.18 24.44
C THR A 25 33.07 -28.42 23.12
N LEU A 26 31.88 -28.43 22.53
CA LEU A 26 31.48 -27.51 21.47
C LEU A 26 31.68 -26.07 21.98
N LYS A 27 32.77 -25.46 21.53
CA LYS A 27 33.12 -24.08 21.87
C LYS A 27 32.12 -23.16 21.18
N VAL A 28 31.02 -22.84 21.86
CA VAL A 28 30.01 -21.90 21.39
C VAL A 28 30.68 -20.53 21.20
N ILE A 29 31.08 -20.26 19.96
CA ILE A 29 31.49 -18.93 19.53
C ILE A 29 30.22 -18.08 19.60
N ARG A 30 30.06 -17.33 20.70
CA ARG A 30 29.05 -16.28 20.78
C ARG A 30 29.30 -15.35 19.58
N PRO A 31 28.29 -15.08 18.73
CA PRO A 31 28.46 -14.07 17.70
C PRO A 31 28.78 -12.75 18.39
N SER A 32 29.85 -12.11 17.92
CA SER A 32 30.24 -10.76 18.36
C SER A 32 29.04 -9.81 18.27
N ASN A 33 28.88 -8.96 19.29
CA ASN A 33 27.87 -7.91 19.31
C ASN A 33 28.16 -6.88 18.21
N SER A 34 27.75 -7.19 16.98
CA SER A 34 27.57 -6.21 15.91
C SER A 34 26.34 -5.36 16.24
N ALA A 35 26.54 -4.41 17.16
CA ALA A 35 25.51 -3.47 17.57
C ALA A 35 25.01 -2.70 16.33
N CYS A 36 23.77 -2.99 15.91
CA CYS A 36 23.11 -2.23 14.86
C CYS A 36 22.91 -0.78 15.35
N PRO A 37 23.33 0.27 14.60
CA PRO A 37 23.40 1.64 15.10
C PRO A 37 22.04 2.33 15.37
N LEU A 38 20.91 1.61 15.22
CA LEU A 38 19.56 2.09 15.52
C LEU A 38 18.84 1.17 16.54
N HIS A 39 19.38 1.10 17.75
CA HIS A 39 18.75 0.35 18.87
C HIS A 39 17.45 1.00 19.41
N VAL A 40 17.04 2.15 18.86
CA VAL A 40 15.96 3.02 19.39
C VAL A 40 14.58 2.74 18.76
N LEU A 41 14.50 2.13 17.56
CA LEU A 41 13.22 1.83 16.89
C LEU A 41 12.56 0.51 17.35
N THR A 42 12.62 0.22 18.65
CA THR A 42 12.19 -1.05 19.28
C THR A 42 10.73 -1.44 19.00
N ALA A 43 9.88 -0.46 18.67
CA ALA A 43 8.47 -0.66 18.33
C ALA A 43 8.24 -1.65 17.17
N TYR A 44 9.11 -1.67 16.16
CA TYR A 44 9.00 -2.58 15.00
C TYR A 44 9.85 -3.85 15.14
N TRP A 45 10.77 -3.91 16.11
CA TRP A 45 11.57 -5.10 16.39
C TRP A 45 10.90 -6.08 17.35
N THR A 46 9.98 -5.59 18.19
CA THR A 46 9.14 -6.41 19.06
C THR A 46 8.00 -7.07 18.28
N THR A 47 7.55 -8.24 18.74
CA THR A 47 6.40 -8.96 18.14
C THR A 47 5.16 -8.06 18.07
N PRO A 48 4.28 -8.22 17.05
CA PRO A 48 3.00 -7.53 17.01
C PRO A 48 2.17 -7.81 18.28
N PRO A 49 1.27 -6.88 18.69
CA PRO A 49 0.40 -7.11 19.83
C PRO A 49 -0.40 -8.41 19.63
N LEU A 50 -0.58 -9.19 20.69
CA LEU A 50 -1.18 -10.51 20.59
C LEU A 50 -2.72 -10.47 20.42
N TRP A 51 -3.38 -9.41 20.88
CA TRP A 51 -4.86 -9.36 20.92
C TRP A 51 -5.55 -9.46 19.55
N PRO A 52 -5.08 -8.83 18.44
CA PRO A 52 -5.73 -9.00 17.14
C PRO A 52 -5.52 -10.42 16.61
N ARG A 53 -4.35 -11.00 16.88
CA ARG A 53 -4.00 -12.38 16.50
C ARG A 53 -4.83 -13.41 17.26
N ARG A 54 -5.15 -13.18 18.54
CA ARG A 54 -6.12 -14.02 19.27
C ARG A 54 -7.52 -13.92 18.67
N LEU A 55 -7.99 -12.70 18.44
CA LEU A 55 -9.36 -12.44 17.98
C LEU A 55 -9.62 -12.99 16.56
N LEU A 56 -8.65 -12.87 15.66
CA LEU A 56 -8.79 -13.17 14.22
C LEU A 56 -8.11 -14.47 13.76
N CYS A 57 -7.16 -15.02 14.52
CA CYS A 57 -6.35 -16.17 14.05
C CYS A 57 -6.41 -17.41 14.97
N GLU A 58 -6.59 -17.24 16.28
CA GLU A 58 -6.76 -18.38 17.20
C GLU A 58 -8.19 -18.95 17.14
N ASN A 59 -9.17 -18.15 16.72
CA ASN A 59 -10.48 -18.63 16.29
C ASN A 59 -10.39 -19.39 14.94
N LYS A 60 -10.31 -20.72 15.01
CA LYS A 60 -10.24 -21.62 13.84
C LYS A 60 -11.32 -21.39 12.78
N SER A 61 -12.48 -20.82 13.14
CA SER A 61 -13.57 -20.50 12.20
C SER A 61 -13.21 -19.48 11.12
N PHE A 62 -12.15 -18.67 11.28
CA PHE A 62 -11.75 -17.66 10.29
C PHE A 62 -10.62 -18.10 9.34
N SER A 63 -10.08 -19.31 9.48
CA SER A 63 -9.04 -19.83 8.57
C SER A 63 -9.65 -20.40 7.28
N PHE A 64 -10.18 -19.51 6.44
CA PHE A 64 -10.72 -19.88 5.13
C PHE A 64 -9.57 -20.11 4.15
N SER A 65 -9.11 -21.37 4.03
CA SER A 65 -8.18 -21.78 2.98
C SER A 65 -8.91 -21.85 1.64
N LEU A 66 -9.10 -20.68 1.01
CA LEU A 66 -9.64 -20.62 -0.36
C LEU A 66 -8.68 -21.31 -1.32
N SER A 67 -9.22 -22.22 -2.14
CA SER A 67 -8.45 -22.83 -3.21
C SER A 67 -7.96 -21.78 -4.21
N ARG A 68 -6.85 -22.06 -4.90
CA ARG A 68 -6.33 -21.17 -5.96
C ARG A 68 -7.38 -20.86 -7.03
N GLY A 69 -8.26 -21.83 -7.35
CA GLY A 69 -9.39 -21.61 -8.25
C GLY A 69 -10.37 -20.57 -7.72
N CYS A 70 -10.74 -20.64 -6.44
CA CYS A 70 -11.65 -19.68 -5.81
C CYS A 70 -11.06 -18.26 -5.80
N TRP A 71 -9.77 -18.10 -5.51
CA TRP A 71 -9.09 -16.80 -5.62
C TRP A 71 -9.12 -16.23 -7.05
N VAL A 72 -8.85 -17.06 -8.06
CA VAL A 72 -8.95 -16.63 -9.48
C VAL A 72 -10.38 -16.23 -9.84
N THR A 73 -11.39 -17.01 -9.43
CA THR A 73 -12.80 -16.67 -9.65
C THR A 73 -13.16 -15.34 -8.98
N LEU A 74 -12.78 -15.13 -7.72
CA LEU A 74 -13.02 -13.86 -7.01
C LEU A 74 -12.34 -12.68 -7.69
N SER A 75 -11.08 -12.82 -8.13
CA SER A 75 -10.38 -11.76 -8.86
C SER A 75 -11.06 -11.43 -10.20
N ILE A 76 -11.50 -12.44 -10.96
CA ILE A 76 -12.25 -12.22 -12.20
C ILE A 76 -13.59 -11.53 -11.89
N THR A 77 -14.35 -12.01 -10.90
CA THR A 77 -15.62 -11.39 -10.51
C THR A 77 -15.44 -9.93 -10.05
N ALA A 78 -14.40 -9.62 -9.28
CA ALA A 78 -14.09 -8.26 -8.85
C ALA A 78 -13.70 -7.35 -10.03
N LEU A 79 -12.87 -7.84 -10.96
CA LEU A 79 -12.51 -7.09 -12.18
C LEU A 79 -13.72 -6.85 -13.08
N THR A 80 -14.59 -7.85 -13.26
CA THR A 80 -15.86 -7.70 -14.00
C THR A 80 -16.80 -6.71 -13.32
N TYR A 81 -16.91 -6.74 -11.98
CA TYR A 81 -17.68 -5.76 -11.21
C TYR A 81 -17.14 -4.33 -11.46
N PHE A 82 -15.84 -4.10 -11.29
CA PHE A 82 -15.26 -2.77 -11.50
C PHE A 82 -15.40 -2.28 -12.95
N ALA A 83 -15.28 -3.17 -13.94
CA ALA A 83 -15.50 -2.83 -15.35
C ALA A 83 -16.95 -2.43 -15.64
N ILE A 84 -17.93 -3.17 -15.10
CA ILE A 84 -19.36 -2.83 -15.24
C ILE A 84 -19.69 -1.50 -14.53
N MET A 85 -19.14 -1.29 -13.33
CA MET A 85 -19.33 -0.05 -12.57
C MET A 85 -18.72 1.16 -13.29
N ASP A 86 -17.53 1.02 -13.91
CA ASP A 86 -16.95 2.06 -14.77
C ASP A 86 -17.82 2.37 -16.00
N VAL A 87 -18.39 1.35 -16.66
CA VAL A 87 -19.34 1.58 -17.76
C VAL A 87 -20.55 2.39 -17.29
N PHE A 88 -21.10 2.09 -16.11
CA PHE A 88 -22.21 2.88 -15.55
C PHE A 88 -21.79 4.30 -15.11
N LEU A 89 -20.60 4.46 -14.51
CA LEU A 89 -20.06 5.77 -14.15
C LEU A 89 -19.91 6.66 -15.38
N PHE A 90 -19.25 6.16 -16.44
CA PHE A 90 -19.04 6.94 -17.66
C PHE A 90 -20.34 7.13 -18.46
N ALA A 91 -21.27 6.17 -18.45
CA ALA A 91 -22.59 6.33 -19.07
C ALA A 91 -23.45 7.40 -18.36
N ARG A 92 -23.38 7.47 -17.03
CA ARG A 92 -24.01 8.55 -16.25
C ARG A 92 -23.30 9.87 -16.48
N TYR A 93 -21.97 9.89 -16.39
CA TYR A 93 -21.14 11.08 -16.59
C TYR A 93 -21.49 11.78 -17.91
N ARG A 94 -21.63 11.02 -19.02
CA ARG A 94 -22.03 11.52 -20.36
C ARG A 94 -23.28 12.40 -20.43
N VAL A 95 -24.13 12.41 -19.39
CA VAL A 95 -25.35 13.22 -19.29
C VAL A 95 -25.36 14.08 -18.02
N THR A 96 -24.20 14.32 -17.41
CA THR A 96 -24.04 15.04 -16.14
C THR A 96 -23.21 16.30 -16.33
N ASP A 97 -23.76 17.44 -15.94
CA ASP A 97 -23.00 18.67 -15.80
C ASP A 97 -22.33 18.70 -14.41
N LEU A 98 -21.00 18.61 -14.38
CA LEU A 98 -20.21 18.59 -13.14
C LEU A 98 -20.39 19.84 -12.26
N ALA A 99 -20.61 21.03 -12.85
CA ALA A 99 -20.83 22.26 -12.10
C ALA A 99 -22.18 22.24 -11.36
N LYS A 100 -23.19 21.57 -11.95
CA LYS A 100 -24.53 21.43 -11.36
C LYS A 100 -24.64 20.23 -10.40
N ASP A 101 -24.12 19.06 -10.78
CA ASP A 101 -24.29 17.80 -10.04
C ASP A 101 -23.46 17.77 -8.75
N SER A 102 -22.27 18.39 -8.73
CA SER A 102 -21.37 18.41 -7.56
C SER A 102 -21.80 19.29 -6.37
N LYS A 103 -23.05 19.78 -6.41
CA LYS A 103 -23.71 20.45 -5.27
C LYS A 103 -24.17 19.42 -4.23
N ALA A 104 -24.47 19.88 -3.02
CA ALA A 104 -25.02 19.01 -1.98
C ALA A 104 -26.41 18.47 -2.35
N GLY A 105 -26.67 17.21 -2.01
CA GLY A 105 -27.92 16.51 -2.26
C GLY A 105 -29.04 16.93 -1.32
N HIS A 106 -30.28 16.56 -1.67
CA HIS A 106 -31.44 16.95 -0.88
C HIS A 106 -31.52 16.19 0.45
N PRO A 107 -32.06 16.79 1.53
CA PRO A 107 -32.26 16.09 2.80
C PRO A 107 -33.18 14.87 2.64
N GLY A 108 -32.62 13.66 2.79
CA GLY A 108 -33.32 12.39 2.58
C GLY A 108 -33.07 11.71 1.22
N GLU A 109 -32.22 12.29 0.38
CA GLU A 109 -31.69 11.63 -0.81
C GLU A 109 -30.84 10.40 -0.43
N LYS A 110 -30.91 9.34 -1.24
CA LYS A 110 -30.16 8.10 -0.99
C LYS A 110 -28.83 8.15 -1.71
N TYR A 111 -27.74 7.89 -1.00
CA TYR A 111 -26.42 7.76 -1.60
C TYR A 111 -26.41 6.78 -2.78
N SER A 112 -25.79 7.21 -3.89
CA SER A 112 -25.38 6.37 -5.01
C SER A 112 -23.98 6.81 -5.46
N PRO A 113 -23.09 5.90 -5.88
CA PRO A 113 -21.78 6.28 -6.43
C PRO A 113 -21.91 7.03 -7.77
N PHE A 114 -23.10 7.04 -8.38
CA PHE A 114 -23.38 7.67 -9.67
C PHE A 114 -24.16 9.01 -9.55
N THR A 115 -24.35 9.52 -8.34
CA THR A 115 -25.01 10.81 -8.05
C THR A 115 -24.03 11.75 -7.35
N HIS A 116 -24.17 13.05 -7.59
CA HIS A 116 -23.28 14.08 -7.07
C HIS A 116 -21.82 13.89 -7.51
N LEU A 117 -21.65 13.67 -8.81
CA LEU A 117 -20.34 13.50 -9.42
C LEU A 117 -19.57 14.82 -9.35
N SER A 118 -18.47 14.80 -8.60
CA SER A 118 -17.39 15.80 -8.67
C SER A 118 -16.24 15.29 -9.53
N VAL A 119 -15.34 16.18 -9.95
CA VAL A 119 -14.07 15.78 -10.59
C VAL A 119 -13.33 14.76 -9.71
N LYS A 120 -13.25 15.03 -8.39
CA LYS A 120 -12.65 14.13 -7.41
C LYS A 120 -13.31 12.74 -7.42
N ALA A 121 -14.63 12.65 -7.51
CA ALA A 121 -15.34 11.37 -7.57
C ALA A 121 -15.03 10.59 -8.85
N VAL A 122 -15.02 11.25 -10.02
CA VAL A 122 -14.74 10.62 -11.31
C VAL A 122 -13.28 10.16 -11.42
N LEU A 123 -12.33 10.93 -10.88
CA LEU A 123 -10.89 10.59 -10.87
C LEU A 123 -10.49 9.63 -9.73
N SER A 124 -11.38 9.33 -8.78
CA SER A 124 -11.10 8.40 -7.66
C SER A 124 -10.94 6.95 -8.13
N ASP A 125 -10.10 6.18 -7.43
CA ASP A 125 -9.88 4.78 -7.74
C ASP A 125 -11.13 3.90 -7.52
N HIS A 126 -11.16 2.75 -8.19
CA HIS A 126 -12.29 1.81 -8.18
C HIS A 126 -12.65 1.29 -6.79
N VAL A 127 -11.66 1.07 -5.90
CA VAL A 127 -11.89 0.50 -4.57
C VAL A 127 -12.48 1.56 -3.66
N ARG A 128 -11.93 2.77 -3.64
CA ARG A 128 -12.48 3.89 -2.88
C ARG A 128 -13.87 4.26 -3.38
N HIS A 129 -14.06 4.45 -4.68
CA HIS A 129 -15.30 4.95 -5.25
C HIS A 129 -16.46 3.93 -5.25
N TYR A 130 -16.20 2.62 -5.47
CA TYR A 130 -17.25 1.60 -5.55
C TYR A 130 -17.36 0.65 -4.35
N VAL A 131 -16.46 0.74 -3.36
CA VAL A 131 -16.48 -0.11 -2.16
C VAL A 131 -16.37 0.70 -0.87
N MET A 132 -15.34 1.52 -0.70
CA MET A 132 -15.11 2.23 0.57
C MET A 132 -16.16 3.32 0.82
N THR A 133 -16.28 4.31 -0.08
CA THR A 133 -17.25 5.40 0.09
C THR A 133 -18.69 4.88 0.18
N PRO A 134 -19.16 3.96 -0.70
CA PRO A 134 -20.50 3.39 -0.57
C PRO A 134 -20.73 2.68 0.77
N SER A 135 -19.79 1.86 1.24
CA SER A 135 -19.98 1.16 2.51
C SER A 135 -19.94 2.10 3.72
N ALA A 136 -19.15 3.17 3.68
CA ALA A 136 -19.14 4.22 4.70
C ALA A 136 -20.46 5.01 4.75
N GLU A 137 -20.97 5.44 3.60
CA GLU A 137 -22.24 6.16 3.46
C GLU A 137 -23.44 5.29 3.88
N TYR A 138 -23.51 4.04 3.41
CA TYR A 138 -24.55 3.09 3.85
C TYR A 138 -24.44 2.74 5.33
N PHE A 139 -23.23 2.60 5.89
CA PHE A 139 -23.07 2.38 7.33
C PHE A 139 -23.60 3.58 8.13
N ASN A 140 -23.28 4.82 7.74
CA ASN A 140 -23.83 6.02 8.37
C ASN A 140 -25.36 6.08 8.26
N ALA A 141 -25.92 5.82 7.07
CA ALA A 141 -27.36 5.88 6.83
C ALA A 141 -28.15 4.79 7.58
N LEU A 142 -27.61 3.58 7.70
CA LEU A 142 -28.27 2.45 8.39
C LEU A 142 -28.18 2.55 9.91
N THR A 143 -27.07 3.06 10.44
CA THR A 143 -26.85 3.15 11.90
C THR A 143 -27.21 4.52 12.49
N GLY A 144 -27.36 5.55 11.66
CA GLY A 144 -27.48 6.94 12.11
C GLY A 144 -26.24 7.47 12.82
N PHE A 145 -25.05 6.89 12.57
CA PHE A 145 -23.85 7.09 13.41
C PHE A 145 -23.54 8.58 13.64
N SER A 146 -23.57 9.39 12.58
CA SER A 146 -23.27 10.83 12.65
C SER A 146 -24.19 11.59 13.61
N SER A 147 -25.44 11.15 13.74
CA SER A 147 -26.49 11.74 14.57
C SER A 147 -26.53 11.18 15.99
N PHE A 148 -26.29 9.87 16.19
CA PHE A 148 -26.28 9.25 17.52
C PHE A 148 -24.97 9.50 18.29
N PHE A 149 -23.81 9.44 17.61
CA PHE A 149 -22.50 9.56 18.24
C PHE A 149 -21.88 10.95 18.02
N THR A 150 -22.62 11.99 18.41
CA THR A 150 -22.19 13.41 18.27
C THR A 150 -20.81 13.70 18.87
N MET A 151 -20.43 13.00 19.95
CA MET A 151 -19.11 13.15 20.59
C MET A 151 -17.93 12.59 19.77
N VAL A 152 -18.18 11.70 18.80
CA VAL A 152 -17.13 11.21 17.90
C VAL A 152 -17.05 12.19 16.73
N THR A 153 -16.04 13.06 16.70
CA THR A 153 -15.81 14.00 15.59
C THR A 153 -15.11 13.32 14.41
N PRO A 154 -15.15 13.90 13.19
CA PRO A 154 -14.32 13.45 12.08
C PRO A 154 -12.84 13.33 12.48
N ASP A 155 -12.26 14.36 13.13
CA ASP A 155 -10.86 14.34 13.58
C ASP A 155 -10.51 13.18 14.53
N VAL A 156 -11.47 12.74 15.36
CA VAL A 156 -11.31 11.56 16.23
C VAL A 156 -11.27 10.28 15.40
N ILE A 157 -12.09 10.16 14.36
CA ILE A 157 -12.05 9.03 13.42
C ILE A 157 -10.72 9.06 12.65
N SER A 158 -10.27 10.23 12.21
CA SER A 158 -8.97 10.39 11.53
C SER A 158 -7.80 9.97 12.44
N PHE A 159 -7.84 10.33 13.72
CA PHE A 159 -6.86 9.86 14.71
C PHE A 159 -6.90 8.34 14.92
N VAL A 160 -8.09 7.73 14.94
CA VAL A 160 -8.24 6.27 15.04
C VAL A 160 -7.66 5.57 13.80
N HIS A 161 -7.85 6.12 12.59
CA HIS A 161 -7.27 5.54 11.38
C HIS A 161 -5.73 5.64 11.38
N LEU A 162 -5.15 6.74 11.87
CA LEU A 162 -3.70 6.85 12.11
C LEU A 162 -3.17 5.76 13.06
N VAL A 163 -3.88 5.47 14.15
CA VAL A 163 -3.51 4.40 15.10
C VAL A 163 -3.61 3.03 14.42
N CYS A 164 -4.64 2.78 13.61
CA CYS A 164 -4.75 1.57 12.80
C CYS A 164 -3.59 1.42 11.81
N ALA A 165 -3.14 2.52 11.17
CA ALA A 165 -1.99 2.50 10.26
C ALA A 165 -0.68 2.11 10.98
N PHE A 166 -0.45 2.64 12.19
CA PHE A 166 0.71 2.26 13.02
C PHE A 166 0.69 0.78 13.40
N ILE A 167 -0.47 0.26 13.84
CA ILE A 167 -0.63 -1.16 14.18
C ILE A 167 -0.40 -2.03 12.94
N ALA A 168 -1.00 -1.67 11.80
CA ALA A 168 -0.82 -2.36 10.53
C ALA A 168 0.65 -2.41 10.09
N GLY A 169 1.37 -1.29 10.12
CA GLY A 169 2.80 -1.23 9.81
C GLY A 169 3.63 -2.17 10.68
N LYS A 170 3.31 -2.29 11.98
CA LYS A 170 3.95 -3.26 12.89
C LYS A 170 3.69 -4.70 12.48
N PHE A 171 2.46 -5.06 12.11
CA PHE A 171 2.13 -6.40 11.60
C PHE A 171 2.82 -6.72 10.26
N ILE A 172 2.87 -5.74 9.35
CA ILE A 172 3.57 -5.83 8.05
C ILE A 172 5.09 -6.04 8.24
N SER A 173 5.67 -5.54 9.33
CA SER A 173 7.08 -5.78 9.67
C SER A 173 7.40 -7.20 10.18
N SER A 174 6.42 -8.09 10.30
CA SER A 174 6.62 -9.47 10.79
C SER A 174 7.24 -10.38 9.73
N ASP A 175 8.10 -11.31 10.17
CA ASP A 175 8.67 -12.36 9.32
C ASP A 175 7.61 -13.37 8.84
N LYS A 176 6.45 -13.46 9.49
CA LYS A 176 5.37 -14.41 9.15
C LYS A 176 4.37 -13.81 8.15
N LEU A 177 4.12 -14.51 7.04
CA LEU A 177 3.15 -14.08 6.02
C LEU A 177 1.75 -13.82 6.60
N HIS A 178 1.25 -14.70 7.47
CA HIS A 178 -0.07 -14.51 8.10
C HIS A 178 -0.16 -13.21 8.93
N ASP A 179 0.92 -12.83 9.63
CA ASP A 179 0.94 -11.57 10.38
C ASP A 179 0.94 -10.38 9.40
N ARG A 180 1.68 -10.47 8.28
CA ARG A 180 1.67 -9.44 7.22
C ARG A 180 0.30 -9.28 6.55
N GLN A 181 -0.37 -10.39 6.24
CA GLN A 181 -1.73 -10.43 5.68
C GLN A 181 -2.74 -9.79 6.64
N LEU A 182 -2.65 -10.08 7.94
CA LEU A 182 -3.45 -9.40 8.96
C LEU A 182 -3.14 -7.89 9.03
N GLY A 183 -1.87 -7.50 8.90
CA GLY A 183 -1.48 -6.09 8.78
C GLY A 183 -2.12 -5.39 7.57
N VAL A 184 -2.19 -6.07 6.41
CA VAL A 184 -2.90 -5.58 5.23
C VAL A 184 -4.40 -5.39 5.49
N LEU A 185 -5.07 -6.32 6.17
CA LEU A 185 -6.48 -6.20 6.54
C LEU A 185 -6.73 -5.02 7.51
N ILE A 186 -5.86 -4.82 8.50
CA ILE A 186 -5.94 -3.66 9.40
C ILE A 186 -5.72 -2.36 8.63
N TYR A 187 -4.82 -2.33 7.64
CA TYR A 187 -4.60 -1.16 6.79
C TYR A 187 -5.80 -0.92 5.83
N PHE A 188 -6.46 -1.96 5.35
CA PHE A 188 -7.68 -1.84 4.55
C PHE A 188 -8.83 -1.23 5.38
N PHE A 189 -8.97 -1.65 6.64
CA PHE A 189 -9.90 -1.03 7.58
C PHE A 189 -9.55 0.43 7.91
N ARG A 190 -8.25 0.78 7.99
CA ARG A 190 -7.78 2.18 8.08
C ARG A 190 -8.24 3.02 6.88
N THR A 191 -8.11 2.53 5.65
CA THR A 191 -8.60 3.23 4.45
C THR A 191 -10.13 3.29 4.38
N TRP A 192 -10.84 2.35 5.01
CA TRP A 192 -12.30 2.48 5.19
C TRP A 192 -12.65 3.62 6.16
N LEU A 193 -11.92 3.75 7.27
CA LEU A 193 -12.11 4.85 8.23
C LEU A 193 -11.80 6.23 7.63
N ASP A 194 -10.79 6.36 6.75
CA ASP A 194 -10.47 7.56 5.94
C ASP A 194 -11.55 7.89 4.86
N SER A 195 -12.46 6.95 4.57
CA SER A 195 -13.67 7.26 3.81
C SER A 195 -14.85 7.63 4.72
N PHE A 196 -14.78 7.25 6.00
CA PHE A 196 -15.86 7.41 6.98
C PHE A 196 -15.82 8.74 7.73
N ASP A 197 -14.65 9.27 8.08
CA ASP A 197 -14.54 10.61 8.68
C ASP A 197 -15.11 11.71 7.76
N GLY A 198 -14.76 11.69 6.47
CA GLY A 198 -15.34 12.58 5.47
C GLY A 198 -16.86 12.40 5.30
N THR A 199 -17.36 11.17 5.48
CA THR A 199 -18.81 10.87 5.49
C THR A 199 -19.50 11.52 6.70
N VAL A 200 -18.92 11.38 7.90
CA VAL A 200 -19.42 11.99 9.13
C VAL A 200 -19.35 13.53 9.06
N PHE A 201 -18.29 14.08 8.46
CA PHE A 201 -18.16 15.51 8.20
C PHE A 201 -19.28 16.04 7.30
N ARG A 202 -19.47 15.46 6.10
CA ARG A 202 -20.55 15.85 5.16
C ARG A 202 -21.94 15.75 5.79
N SER A 203 -22.17 14.72 6.62
CA SER A 203 -23.43 14.49 7.33
C SER A 203 -23.72 15.52 8.44
N ARG A 204 -22.72 16.27 8.91
CA ARG A 204 -22.86 17.24 10.02
C ARG A 204 -22.85 18.69 9.56
N GLU A 205 -22.03 19.02 8.57
CA GLU A 205 -21.97 20.36 7.96
C GLU A 205 -23.14 20.62 7.00
N GLY A 206 -24.07 19.67 6.82
CA GLY A 206 -25.23 19.81 5.93
C GLY A 206 -24.90 19.68 4.44
N VAL A 207 -23.62 19.56 4.06
CA VAL A 207 -23.14 19.34 2.69
C VAL A 207 -23.22 17.85 2.29
N HIS A 208 -24.38 17.23 2.54
CA HIS A 208 -24.62 15.82 2.25
C HIS A 208 -24.37 15.52 0.77
N LEU A 209 -23.72 14.38 0.47
CA LEU A 209 -23.33 13.95 -0.88
C LEU A 209 -22.39 14.90 -1.66
N GLN A 210 -21.88 15.99 -1.07
CA GLN A 210 -20.94 16.87 -1.77
C GLN A 210 -19.49 16.36 -1.68
N TYR A 211 -18.98 15.77 -2.76
CA TYR A 211 -17.62 15.19 -2.82
C TYR A 211 -16.51 16.17 -3.27
N ASN A 212 -16.64 17.46 -2.92
CA ASN A 212 -15.61 18.48 -3.20
C ASN A 212 -14.64 18.58 -2.01
N SER A 213 -13.35 18.81 -2.28
CA SER A 213 -12.34 19.02 -1.22
C SER A 213 -12.45 20.45 -0.64
N VAL A 214 -12.71 20.57 0.67
CA VAL A 214 -12.72 21.87 1.37
C VAL A 214 -11.31 22.19 1.88
N TYR A 215 -10.43 22.58 0.94
CA TYR A 215 -9.00 22.83 1.17
C TYR A 215 -8.67 23.86 2.27
N SER A 216 -9.62 24.74 2.61
CA SER A 216 -9.49 25.77 3.65
C SER A 216 -9.83 25.31 5.07
N SER A 217 -10.35 24.09 5.24
CA SER A 217 -10.77 23.57 6.54
C SER A 217 -9.61 22.93 7.32
N MET A 218 -9.59 23.12 8.66
CA MET A 218 -8.61 22.45 9.52
C MET A 218 -8.73 20.92 9.48
N GLY A 219 -9.95 20.39 9.36
CA GLY A 219 -10.19 18.95 9.22
C GLY A 219 -9.50 18.36 7.99
N TYR A 220 -9.56 19.04 6.83
CA TYR A 220 -8.85 18.62 5.62
C TYR A 220 -7.32 18.54 5.83
N VAL A 221 -6.73 19.48 6.57
CA VAL A 221 -5.30 19.50 6.87
C VAL A 221 -4.92 18.38 7.85
N ILE A 222 -5.75 18.11 8.86
CA ILE A 222 -5.55 17.03 9.84
C ILE A 222 -5.64 15.66 9.16
N ASP A 223 -6.68 15.44 8.35
CA ASP A 223 -6.88 14.21 7.58
C ASP A 223 -5.71 13.94 6.64
N GLY A 224 -5.36 14.88 5.76
CA GLY A 224 -4.24 14.73 4.83
C GLY A 224 -2.89 14.52 5.51
N LEU A 225 -2.66 15.09 6.70
CA LEU A 225 -1.49 14.83 7.53
C LEU A 225 -1.49 13.39 8.07
N PHE A 226 -2.62 12.93 8.62
CA PHE A 226 -2.75 11.58 9.16
C PHE A 226 -2.68 10.51 8.07
N ASP A 227 -3.18 10.80 6.88
CA ASP A 227 -3.06 9.95 5.70
C ASP A 227 -1.59 9.81 5.23
N THR A 228 -0.87 10.95 5.19
CA THR A 228 0.57 10.97 4.89
C THR A 228 1.37 10.17 5.93
N LEU A 229 1.08 10.36 7.22
CA LEU A 229 1.72 9.61 8.31
C LEU A 229 1.36 8.11 8.27
N GLY A 230 0.14 7.76 7.87
CA GLY A 230 -0.29 6.38 7.64
C GLY A 230 0.53 5.71 6.52
N GLY A 231 0.74 6.40 5.40
CA GLY A 231 1.63 5.97 4.33
C GLY A 231 3.09 5.82 4.77
N CYS A 232 3.57 6.70 5.65
CA CYS A 232 4.88 6.56 6.29
C CYS A 232 4.97 5.30 7.18
N PHE A 233 3.94 4.96 7.94
CA PHE A 233 3.93 3.73 8.76
C PHE A 233 3.86 2.46 7.92
N LEU A 234 3.12 2.45 6.80
CA LEU A 234 3.14 1.36 5.82
C LEU A 234 4.55 1.15 5.27
N THR A 235 5.17 2.22 4.79
CA THR A 235 6.52 2.20 4.22
C THR A 235 7.55 1.76 5.26
N ALA A 236 7.49 2.29 6.49
CA ALA A 236 8.35 1.86 7.58
C ALA A 236 8.20 0.35 7.88
N GLY A 237 6.97 -0.16 7.91
CA GLY A 237 6.69 -1.59 8.06
C GLY A 237 7.38 -2.45 6.99
N ILE A 238 7.32 -2.02 5.73
CA ILE A 238 8.03 -2.65 4.60
C ILE A 238 9.55 -2.57 4.78
N ILE A 239 10.11 -1.40 5.13
CA ILE A 239 11.55 -1.22 5.37
C ILE A 239 12.05 -2.19 6.45
N PHE A 240 11.33 -2.29 7.58
CA PHE A 240 11.69 -3.22 8.65
C PHE A 240 11.56 -4.69 8.24
N TYR A 241 10.53 -5.05 7.47
CA TYR A 241 10.40 -6.40 6.90
C TYR A 241 11.59 -6.75 5.99
N LEU A 242 11.95 -5.86 5.07
CA LEU A 242 13.08 -6.05 4.16
C LEU A 242 14.41 -6.13 4.91
N TYR A 243 14.64 -5.26 5.90
CA TYR A 243 15.86 -5.28 6.71
C TYR A 243 15.98 -6.58 7.52
N LYS A 244 14.89 -7.07 8.11
CA LYS A 244 14.85 -8.37 8.82
C LYS A 244 15.03 -9.57 7.89
N THR A 245 14.53 -9.49 6.66
CA THR A 245 14.57 -10.60 5.69
C THR A 245 15.92 -10.65 4.97
N CYS A 246 16.51 -9.51 4.65
CA CYS A 246 17.80 -9.39 3.98
C CYS A 246 19.00 -9.16 4.92
N SER A 247 18.84 -9.38 6.23
CA SER A 247 19.97 -9.34 7.16
C SER A 247 20.94 -10.50 6.87
N PRO A 248 22.23 -10.25 6.63
CA PRO A 248 23.20 -11.29 6.26
C PRO A 248 23.34 -12.38 7.34
N ASN A 249 23.03 -12.06 8.60
CA ASN A 249 23.16 -12.97 9.74
C ASN A 249 22.05 -14.05 9.82
N LYS A 250 20.98 -13.99 9.01
CA LYS A 250 19.97 -15.08 8.93
C LYS A 250 20.37 -16.21 7.96
N TYR A 251 21.32 -15.97 7.05
CA TYR A 251 21.65 -16.88 5.94
C TYR A 251 22.74 -17.93 6.26
N THR A 252 23.06 -18.13 7.54
CA THR A 252 23.82 -19.31 8.02
C THR A 252 22.95 -20.55 8.21
N SER A 253 21.66 -20.48 7.88
CA SER A 253 20.74 -21.63 7.89
C SER A 253 20.95 -22.48 6.64
N THR A 254 21.65 -23.60 6.80
CA THR A 254 21.92 -24.61 5.77
C THR A 254 20.64 -25.13 5.10
N LEU A 255 20.44 -24.80 3.83
CA LEU A 255 19.68 -25.62 2.88
C LEU A 255 20.47 -25.73 1.56
N PRO A 256 20.59 -26.93 0.96
CA PRO A 256 21.43 -27.15 -0.20
C PRO A 256 20.80 -26.56 -1.48
N VAL A 257 21.63 -25.88 -2.27
CA VAL A 257 21.27 -25.39 -3.60
C VAL A 257 21.63 -26.45 -4.64
N TYR A 258 20.64 -26.90 -5.41
CA TYR A 258 20.82 -27.76 -6.57
C TYR A 258 21.22 -26.90 -7.79
N CYS A 259 22.48 -26.99 -8.22
CA CYS A 259 22.91 -26.36 -9.46
C CYS A 259 22.35 -27.13 -10.67
N HIS A 260 21.96 -26.42 -11.73
CA HIS A 260 21.45 -27.03 -12.96
C HIS A 260 22.31 -26.70 -14.19
N GLU A 261 23.62 -26.96 -14.11
CA GLU A 261 24.49 -27.14 -15.28
C GLU A 261 25.29 -28.45 -15.14
N LYS A 262 25.16 -29.31 -16.15
CA LYS A 262 25.62 -30.72 -16.14
C LYS A 262 27.13 -30.89 -16.41
N ALA A 263 27.97 -30.05 -15.79
CA ALA A 263 29.44 -30.14 -15.92
C ALA A 263 30.21 -30.03 -14.58
N ALA A 264 29.53 -29.74 -13.46
CA ALA A 264 30.20 -29.45 -12.18
C ALA A 264 29.57 -30.15 -10.95
N CYS A 265 28.88 -31.28 -11.13
CA CYS A 265 28.13 -31.95 -10.05
C CYS A 265 28.31 -33.49 -10.01
N ASP A 266 29.55 -33.98 -10.13
CA ASP A 266 29.88 -35.41 -10.02
C ASP A 266 29.96 -35.96 -8.57
N LYS A 267 29.63 -35.15 -7.55
CA LYS A 267 29.80 -35.54 -6.12
C LYS A 267 28.69 -35.10 -5.16
N LEU A 268 27.45 -34.92 -5.60
CA LEU A 268 26.34 -34.74 -4.65
C LEU A 268 25.04 -35.43 -5.09
N THR A 269 24.67 -36.46 -4.35
CA THR A 269 23.48 -37.28 -4.60
C THR A 269 22.23 -36.70 -3.94
N SER A 270 21.14 -36.69 -4.73
CA SER A 270 19.75 -36.82 -4.30
C SER A 270 19.09 -35.64 -3.55
N GLY A 271 18.27 -34.89 -4.30
CA GLY A 271 16.86 -34.73 -3.91
C GLY A 271 16.47 -33.57 -2.99
N HIS A 272 16.85 -32.32 -3.31
CA HIS A 272 16.17 -31.15 -2.75
C HIS A 272 15.84 -30.11 -3.82
N THR A 273 14.56 -29.73 -3.89
CA THR A 273 14.05 -28.66 -4.75
C THR A 273 14.56 -27.31 -4.30
N VAL A 274 15.20 -26.56 -5.20
CA VAL A 274 15.68 -25.21 -4.91
C VAL A 274 14.51 -24.25 -4.83
N VAL A 275 14.13 -23.88 -3.60
CA VAL A 275 13.46 -22.59 -3.38
C VAL A 275 14.42 -21.52 -3.87
N SER A 276 13.97 -20.71 -4.84
CA SER A 276 14.79 -19.65 -5.41
C SER A 276 15.40 -18.81 -4.29
N LYS A 277 16.74 -18.68 -4.30
CA LYS A 277 17.40 -17.74 -3.40
C LYS A 277 16.75 -16.37 -3.61
N LEU A 278 16.26 -15.77 -2.53
CA LEU A 278 16.32 -14.33 -2.45
C LEU A 278 17.81 -13.99 -2.48
N ASP A 279 18.35 -13.73 -3.67
CA ASP A 279 19.52 -12.87 -3.79
C ASP A 279 19.07 -11.49 -3.30
N CYS A 280 19.15 -11.31 -1.97
CA CYS A 280 18.98 -10.04 -1.30
C CYS A 280 20.09 -9.13 -1.82
N SER A 281 19.76 -8.47 -2.93
CA SER A 281 20.66 -7.60 -3.67
C SER A 281 21.31 -6.61 -2.72
N SER A 282 22.61 -6.36 -2.92
CA SER A 282 23.46 -5.53 -2.05
C SER A 282 22.68 -4.34 -1.51
N TYR A 283 22.74 -4.11 -0.19
CA TYR A 283 21.89 -3.18 0.60
C TYR A 283 21.56 -1.84 -0.09
N ARG A 284 22.47 -1.32 -0.92
CA ARG A 284 22.27 -0.18 -1.83
C ARG A 284 21.04 -0.32 -2.75
N HIS A 285 20.81 -1.48 -3.35
CA HIS A 285 19.65 -1.74 -4.22
C HIS A 285 18.32 -1.76 -3.44
N LEU A 286 18.30 -2.32 -2.22
CA LEU A 286 17.13 -2.25 -1.36
C LEU A 286 16.80 -0.79 -1.01
N ILE A 287 17.80 0.04 -0.72
CA ILE A 287 17.62 1.49 -0.53
C ILE A 287 17.02 2.13 -1.79
N VAL A 288 17.54 1.83 -2.99
CA VAL A 288 17.01 2.37 -4.26
C VAL A 288 15.56 1.93 -4.51
N GLN A 289 15.19 0.68 -4.19
CA GLN A 289 13.82 0.18 -4.31
C GLN A 289 12.85 0.85 -3.32
N ILE A 290 13.26 0.98 -2.05
CA ILE A 290 12.49 1.69 -1.02
C ILE A 290 12.30 3.17 -1.42
N PHE A 291 13.38 3.82 -1.87
CA PHE A 291 13.33 5.20 -2.35
C PHE A 291 12.42 5.34 -3.57
N GLY A 292 12.47 4.39 -4.51
CA GLY A 292 11.58 4.33 -5.67
C GLY A 292 10.10 4.24 -5.27
N LEU A 293 9.75 3.42 -4.26
CA LEU A 293 8.38 3.37 -3.73
C LEU A 293 7.96 4.70 -3.08
N VAL A 294 8.79 5.29 -2.23
CA VAL A 294 8.49 6.57 -1.56
C VAL A 294 8.32 7.69 -2.58
N LEU A 295 9.20 7.77 -3.58
CA LEU A 295 9.12 8.73 -4.67
C LEU A 295 7.86 8.50 -5.51
N CYS A 296 7.52 7.24 -5.83
CA CYS A 296 6.31 6.88 -6.55
C CYS A 296 5.04 7.34 -5.80
N LEU A 297 4.95 7.06 -4.50
CA LEU A 297 3.82 7.48 -3.66
C LEU A 297 3.70 9.01 -3.59
N ALA A 298 4.81 9.72 -3.39
CA ALA A 298 4.82 11.18 -3.34
C ALA A 298 4.41 11.81 -4.68
N VAL A 299 5.00 11.36 -5.80
CA VAL A 299 4.70 11.88 -7.13
C VAL A 299 3.26 11.57 -7.55
N THR A 300 2.78 10.34 -7.35
CA THR A 300 1.39 9.97 -7.70
C THR A 300 0.36 10.70 -6.84
N GLY A 301 0.62 10.89 -5.55
CA GLY A 301 -0.22 11.72 -4.68
C GLY A 301 -0.30 13.17 -5.13
N ILE A 302 0.86 13.82 -5.33
CA ILE A 302 0.95 15.24 -5.70
C ILE A 302 0.37 15.49 -7.10
N CYS A 303 0.69 14.66 -8.08
CA CYS A 303 0.19 14.83 -9.45
C CYS A 303 -1.31 14.56 -9.55
N TRP A 304 -1.86 13.59 -8.81
CA TRP A 304 -3.31 13.33 -8.80
C TRP A 304 -4.08 14.45 -8.10
N ASP A 305 -3.65 14.93 -6.93
CA ASP A 305 -4.33 16.05 -6.24
C ASP A 305 -4.29 17.34 -7.08
N ARG A 306 -3.15 17.63 -7.73
CA ARG A 306 -3.08 18.74 -8.70
C ARG A 306 -4.00 18.54 -9.89
N ALA A 307 -4.02 17.36 -10.52
CA ALA A 307 -4.94 17.09 -11.62
C ALA A 307 -6.41 17.27 -11.20
N VAL A 308 -6.81 16.78 -10.03
CA VAL A 308 -8.15 17.00 -9.46
C VAL A 308 -8.43 18.50 -9.28
N LYS A 309 -7.49 19.26 -8.70
CA LYS A 309 -7.62 20.70 -8.52
C LYS A 309 -7.75 21.43 -9.86
N ASP A 310 -6.83 21.18 -10.79
CA ASP A 310 -6.73 21.80 -12.11
C ASP A 310 -8.02 21.57 -12.93
N PHE A 311 -8.61 20.38 -12.86
CA PHE A 311 -9.91 20.08 -13.48
C PHE A 311 -11.11 20.64 -12.68
N THR A 312 -11.04 20.72 -11.35
CA THR A 312 -12.08 21.35 -10.52
C THR A 312 -12.22 22.84 -10.85
N GLU A 313 -11.09 23.55 -11.04
CA GLU A 313 -11.05 24.95 -11.47
C GLU A 313 -11.63 25.19 -12.88
N VAL A 314 -11.78 24.15 -13.71
CA VAL A 314 -12.29 24.27 -15.08
C VAL A 314 -13.72 23.77 -15.23
N PHE A 315 -14.06 22.63 -14.63
CA PHE A 315 -15.34 21.95 -14.84
C PHE A 315 -16.34 22.06 -13.68
N GLN A 316 -15.95 22.65 -12.53
CA GLN A 316 -16.85 22.84 -11.39
C GLN A 316 -17.09 24.31 -11.02
N ILE A 317 -16.60 25.26 -11.82
CA ILE A 317 -16.93 26.68 -11.71
C ILE A 317 -18.21 26.96 -12.51
N GLU A 318 -19.19 27.62 -11.89
CA GLU A 318 -20.39 28.10 -12.60
C GLU A 318 -20.03 29.33 -13.45
N LEU A 319 -20.24 29.23 -14.77
CA LEU A 319 -19.97 30.31 -15.71
C LEU A 319 -21.24 31.15 -15.93
N THR A 320 -21.08 32.48 -15.90
CA THR A 320 -22.21 33.44 -15.98
C THR A 320 -22.92 33.46 -17.34
N SER A 321 -22.26 32.98 -18.41
CA SER A 321 -22.83 32.90 -19.76
C SER A 321 -23.28 31.47 -20.07
N GLU A 322 -24.50 31.32 -20.56
CA GLU A 322 -25.11 30.05 -20.96
C GLU A 322 -24.36 29.40 -22.14
N GLU A 323 -23.81 30.21 -23.06
CA GLU A 323 -22.97 29.75 -24.16
C GLU A 323 -21.67 29.12 -23.65
N LEU A 324 -21.01 29.76 -22.68
CA LEU A 324 -19.78 29.25 -22.07
C LEU A 324 -20.04 28.01 -21.21
N SER A 325 -21.16 27.95 -20.48
CA SER A 325 -21.57 26.75 -19.73
C SER A 325 -21.85 25.57 -20.67
N SER A 326 -22.44 25.83 -21.85
CA SER A 326 -22.67 24.79 -22.87
C SER A 326 -21.35 24.28 -23.47
N LEU A 327 -20.39 25.16 -23.74
CA LEU A 327 -19.05 24.79 -24.20
C LEU A 327 -18.26 24.03 -23.13
N GLN A 328 -18.30 24.49 -21.87
CA GLN A 328 -17.71 23.79 -20.72
C GLN A 328 -18.25 22.37 -20.59
N PHE A 329 -19.57 22.19 -20.76
CA PHE A 329 -20.19 20.87 -20.81
C PHE A 329 -19.64 20.03 -21.97
N GLU A 330 -19.58 20.55 -23.20
CA GLU A 330 -19.06 19.81 -24.36
C GLU A 330 -17.60 19.36 -24.16
N LEU A 331 -16.72 20.26 -23.71
CA LEU A 331 -15.30 19.99 -23.47
C LEU A 331 -15.06 18.99 -22.32
N SER A 332 -15.92 19.01 -21.29
CA SER A 332 -15.88 18.01 -20.21
C SER A 332 -16.22 16.60 -20.70
N HIS A 333 -16.94 16.47 -21.82
CA HIS A 333 -17.35 15.21 -22.44
C HIS A 333 -16.52 14.80 -23.66
N GLU A 334 -15.51 15.60 -24.03
CA GLU A 334 -14.60 15.27 -25.12
C GLU A 334 -13.88 13.92 -24.86
N PRO A 335 -13.69 13.05 -25.87
CA PRO A 335 -12.95 11.80 -25.70
C PRO A 335 -11.56 11.95 -25.09
N SER A 336 -10.86 13.06 -25.32
CA SER A 336 -9.56 13.39 -24.71
C SER A 336 -9.66 13.52 -23.18
N THR A 337 -10.56 14.36 -22.68
CA THR A 337 -10.88 14.54 -21.25
C THR A 337 -11.21 13.19 -20.60
N LEU A 338 -12.07 12.40 -21.24
CA LEU A 338 -12.50 11.09 -20.74
C LEU A 338 -11.37 10.06 -20.65
N VAL A 339 -10.46 10.03 -21.64
CA VAL A 339 -9.28 9.15 -21.61
C VAL A 339 -8.34 9.56 -20.48
N ILE A 340 -8.11 10.86 -20.27
CA ILE A 340 -7.29 11.36 -19.17
C ILE A 340 -7.92 10.98 -17.81
N PHE A 341 -9.23 11.19 -17.65
CA PHE A 341 -9.98 10.81 -16.44
C PHE A 341 -9.87 9.31 -16.16
N PHE A 342 -10.03 8.46 -17.18
CA PHE A 342 -9.89 7.01 -17.05
C PHE A 342 -8.49 6.60 -16.56
N PHE A 343 -7.42 7.16 -17.12
CA PHE A 343 -6.06 6.83 -16.67
C PHE A 343 -5.78 7.28 -15.23
N TRP A 344 -6.33 8.41 -14.78
CA TRP A 344 -6.13 8.88 -13.41
C TRP A 344 -6.70 7.94 -12.33
N ARG A 345 -7.76 7.18 -12.64
CA ARG A 345 -8.35 6.17 -11.73
C ARG A 345 -7.34 5.06 -11.35
N PHE A 346 -6.41 4.73 -12.25
CA PHE A 346 -5.37 3.73 -12.03
C PHE A 346 -4.08 4.28 -11.40
N LEU A 347 -3.90 5.60 -11.38
CA LEU A 347 -2.63 6.29 -11.11
C LEU A 347 -2.72 7.33 -9.97
N SER A 348 -3.64 7.11 -9.02
CA SER A 348 -3.67 7.86 -7.75
C SER A 348 -2.70 7.25 -6.72
N GLY A 349 -2.24 8.05 -5.76
CA GLY A 349 -1.41 7.55 -4.65
C GLY A 349 -2.08 6.45 -3.82
N GLN A 350 -3.41 6.49 -3.65
CA GLN A 350 -4.18 5.46 -2.96
C GLN A 350 -4.28 4.16 -3.76
N THR A 351 -4.32 4.24 -5.09
CA THR A 351 -4.23 3.07 -5.97
C THR A 351 -2.86 2.39 -5.80
N VAL A 352 -1.77 3.16 -5.71
CA VAL A 352 -0.41 2.62 -5.47
C VAL A 352 -0.28 1.98 -4.08
N ILE A 353 -0.88 2.57 -3.04
CA ILE A 353 -1.00 1.94 -1.71
C ILE A 353 -1.73 0.59 -1.82
N THR A 354 -2.84 0.55 -2.53
CA THR A 354 -3.64 -0.67 -2.75
C THR A 354 -2.84 -1.75 -3.48
N TYR A 355 -2.10 -1.39 -4.55
CA TYR A 355 -1.20 -2.33 -5.23
C TYR A 355 -0.10 -2.86 -4.30
N THR A 356 0.46 -1.99 -3.45
CA THR A 356 1.46 -2.36 -2.44
C THR A 356 0.88 -3.32 -1.40
N GLN A 357 -0.35 -3.09 -0.93
CA GLN A 357 -1.08 -4.01 -0.03
C GLN A 357 -1.30 -5.39 -0.66
N ILE A 358 -1.70 -5.44 -1.95
CA ILE A 358 -1.86 -6.70 -2.69
C ILE A 358 -0.51 -7.44 -2.79
N ALA A 359 0.58 -6.73 -3.08
CA ALA A 359 1.93 -7.31 -3.13
C ALA A 359 2.37 -7.87 -1.77
N ILE A 360 2.03 -7.21 -0.65
CA ILE A 360 2.28 -7.74 0.71
C ILE A 360 1.44 -8.99 0.98
N TYR A 361 0.15 -8.97 0.63
CA TYR A 361 -0.76 -10.08 0.88
C TYR A 361 -0.36 -11.36 0.12
N MET A 362 0.15 -11.20 -1.11
CA MET A 362 0.61 -12.28 -1.99
C MET A 362 2.07 -12.72 -1.75
N ASP A 363 2.75 -12.12 -0.77
CA ASP A 363 4.19 -12.30 -0.49
C ASP A 363 5.14 -11.93 -1.66
N LYS A 364 4.72 -11.00 -2.52
CA LYS A 364 5.45 -10.54 -3.72
C LYS A 364 6.04 -9.14 -3.59
N VAL A 365 6.28 -8.68 -2.36
CA VAL A 365 6.78 -7.33 -2.05
C VAL A 365 8.05 -6.97 -2.83
N LEU A 366 9.03 -7.87 -2.90
CA LEU A 366 10.30 -7.61 -3.61
C LEU A 366 10.13 -7.52 -5.13
N GLU A 367 9.30 -8.38 -5.71
CA GLU A 367 9.00 -8.38 -7.16
C GLU A 367 8.27 -7.08 -7.55
N PHE A 368 7.31 -6.66 -6.73
CA PHE A 368 6.62 -5.38 -6.87
C PHE A 368 7.61 -4.21 -6.79
N LEU A 369 8.41 -4.14 -5.72
CA LEU A 369 9.38 -3.06 -5.47
C LEU A 369 10.46 -2.93 -6.54
N TYR A 370 10.83 -4.02 -7.22
CA TYR A 370 11.85 -3.96 -8.27
C TYR A 370 11.32 -3.23 -9.52
N TYR A 371 10.10 -3.52 -9.96
CA TYR A 371 9.57 -3.07 -11.26
C TYR A 371 8.50 -1.98 -11.15
N MET A 372 7.49 -2.17 -10.30
CA MET A 372 6.24 -1.41 -10.38
C MET A 372 6.37 0.08 -10.05
N PRO A 373 7.09 0.52 -8.99
CA PRO A 373 7.25 1.94 -8.69
C PRO A 373 7.85 2.75 -9.85
N TRP A 374 8.83 2.19 -10.57
CA TRP A 374 9.46 2.85 -11.70
C TRP A 374 8.54 2.92 -12.92
N VAL A 375 7.83 1.83 -13.24
CA VAL A 375 6.82 1.82 -14.32
C VAL A 375 5.72 2.84 -14.05
N ILE A 376 5.19 2.88 -12.83
CA ILE A 376 4.15 3.84 -12.43
C ILE A 376 4.66 5.28 -12.56
N LEU A 377 5.87 5.59 -12.05
CA LEU A 377 6.50 6.90 -12.20
C LEU A 377 6.65 7.32 -13.68
N THR A 378 7.12 6.42 -14.54
CA THR A 378 7.29 6.69 -15.98
C THR A 378 5.97 6.96 -16.71
N VAL A 379 4.83 6.46 -16.22
CA VAL A 379 3.51 6.74 -16.81
C VAL A 379 2.84 7.99 -16.18
N THR A 380 2.94 8.16 -14.85
CA THR A 380 2.30 9.26 -14.13
C THR A 380 2.83 10.63 -14.53
N VAL A 381 4.15 10.79 -14.71
CA VAL A 381 4.73 12.11 -15.03
C VAL A 381 4.28 12.60 -16.42
N PRO A 382 4.35 11.80 -17.51
CA PRO A 382 3.76 12.19 -18.79
C PRO A 382 2.25 12.43 -18.72
N LEU A 383 1.48 11.61 -17.98
CA LEU A 383 0.04 11.84 -17.83
C LEU A 383 -0.26 13.20 -17.18
N TYR A 384 0.52 13.62 -16.18
CA TYR A 384 0.36 14.95 -15.59
C TYR A 384 0.74 16.07 -16.57
N VAL A 385 1.81 15.92 -17.35
CA VAL A 385 2.17 16.91 -18.39
C VAL A 385 1.06 17.03 -19.45
N ILE A 386 0.50 15.90 -19.91
CA ILE A 386 -0.66 15.88 -20.83
C ILE A 386 -1.87 16.54 -20.18
N THR A 387 -2.14 16.27 -18.89
CA THR A 387 -3.24 16.88 -18.13
C THR A 387 -3.11 18.40 -18.08
N VAL A 388 -1.92 18.93 -17.76
CA VAL A 388 -1.68 20.39 -17.69
C VAL A 388 -1.85 21.05 -19.07
N ILE A 389 -1.34 20.43 -20.14
CA ILE A 389 -1.51 20.95 -21.51
C ILE A 389 -2.99 20.98 -21.89
N HIS A 390 -3.72 19.88 -21.63
CA HIS A 390 -5.15 19.77 -21.93
C HIS A 390 -6.00 20.77 -21.13
N VAL A 391 -5.72 20.93 -19.84
CA VAL A 391 -6.36 21.94 -18.98
C VAL A 391 -6.09 23.35 -19.51
N GLN A 392 -4.87 23.68 -19.92
CA GLN A 392 -4.58 25.00 -20.48
C GLN A 392 -5.34 25.24 -21.79
N GLN A 393 -5.41 24.24 -22.68
CA GLN A 393 -6.18 24.34 -23.93
C GLN A 393 -7.67 24.59 -23.66
N ILE A 394 -8.26 23.97 -22.65
CA ILE A 394 -9.65 24.22 -22.24
C ILE A 394 -9.79 25.61 -21.61
N LYS A 395 -8.86 26.06 -20.75
CA LYS A 395 -8.88 27.41 -20.17
C LYS A 395 -8.81 28.49 -21.26
N ASP A 396 -7.93 28.32 -22.26
CA ASP A 396 -7.81 29.21 -23.42
C ASP A 396 -9.11 29.28 -24.24
N GLN A 397 -9.85 28.16 -24.38
CA GLN A 397 -11.13 28.11 -25.09
C GLN A 397 -12.30 28.69 -24.28
N LEU A 398 -12.29 28.55 -22.96
CA LEU A 398 -13.30 29.11 -22.05
C LEU A 398 -13.00 30.56 -21.63
N LEU A 399 -11.86 31.12 -22.06
CA LEU A 399 -11.37 32.46 -21.70
C LEU A 399 -11.19 32.66 -20.17
N LEU A 400 -10.65 31.62 -19.49
CA LEU A 400 -10.45 31.53 -18.03
C LEU A 400 -9.00 31.78 -17.58
#